data_AF-A0A7S2HRT3-F1
#
_entry.id   AF-A0A7S2HRT3-F1
#
_cell.length_a   1.000
_cell.length_b   1.000
_cell.length_c   1.000
_cell.angle_alpha   90.00
_cell.angle_beta   90.00
_cell.angle_gamma   90.00
#
_symmetry.space_group_name_H-M   'P 1'
#
loop_
_entity.id
_entity.type
_entity.pdbx_description
1 polymer ?
#
loop_
_entity_poly.entity_id
_entity_poly.type
_entity_poly.pdbx_seq_one_letter_code
_entity_poly.pdbx_strand_id
1 'polypeptide(L)'
;SKLRGETSPKEERKTVLVLGTGWGSHAFIKLASTYDLRIVVVSPVNHFVFTPMLASAAVGTVEYRSMTEPIRVTNPYIDNFVEGRAIGIDVPNKVLSVQLTSLS
;
A
#
# COMPACT_ATOMS: atom_id res chain seq x y z
N SER A 1 16.75 15.23 35.67
CA SER A 1 16.18 13.99 35.11
C SER A 1 16.10 14.18 33.60
N LYS A 2 16.67 13.29 32.79
CA LYS A 2 16.72 13.46 31.33
C LYS A 2 15.31 13.30 30.75
N LEU A 3 14.79 14.36 30.14
CA LEU A 3 13.61 14.35 29.28
C LEU A 3 13.98 13.53 28.04
N ARG A 4 13.58 12.25 28.02
CA ARG A 4 13.56 11.47 26.78
C ARG A 4 12.52 12.13 25.89
N GLY A 5 12.99 12.66 24.75
CA GLY A 5 12.11 13.24 23.74
C GLY A 5 11.01 12.26 23.36
N GLU A 6 9.82 12.80 23.14
CA GLU A 6 8.68 12.11 22.59
C GLU A 6 9.05 11.59 21.20
N THR A 7 9.60 10.38 21.11
CA THR A 7 9.54 9.60 19.87
C THR A 7 8.07 9.30 19.67
N SER A 8 7.47 9.92 18.64
CA SER A 8 6.07 9.70 18.30
C SER A 8 5.75 8.18 18.32
N PRO A 9 4.55 7.75 18.74
CA PRO A 9 4.17 6.33 18.81
C PRO A 9 4.36 5.54 17.49
N LYS A 10 4.59 6.25 16.38
CA LYS A 10 4.84 5.67 15.06
C LYS A 10 6.19 4.95 14.93
N GLU A 11 7.20 5.26 15.74
CA GLU A 11 8.55 4.68 15.58
C GLU A 11 8.73 3.31 16.28
N GLU A 12 7.90 2.96 17.27
CA GLU A 12 7.99 1.67 17.96
C GLU A 12 7.24 0.52 17.26
N ARG A 13 6.38 0.84 16.29
CA ARG A 13 5.55 -0.16 15.57
C ARG A 13 6.38 -1.01 14.61
N LYS A 14 6.07 -2.31 14.53
CA LYS A 14 6.71 -3.22 13.56
C LYS A 14 6.31 -2.80 12.15
N THR A 15 7.31 -2.62 11.27
CA THR A 15 7.05 -2.22 9.88
C THR A 15 6.65 -3.44 9.05
N VAL A 16 5.50 -3.33 8.37
CA VAL A 16 5.05 -4.29 7.37
C VAL A 16 5.05 -3.61 6.01
N LEU A 17 5.78 -4.21 5.08
CA LEU A 17 5.87 -3.76 3.70
C LEU A 17 4.91 -4.59 2.85
N VAL A 18 3.96 -3.93 2.20
CA VAL A 18 2.95 -4.55 1.34
C VAL A 18 3.28 -4.22 -0.11
N LEU A 19 3.38 -5.24 -0.95
CA LEU A 19 3.67 -5.08 -2.38
C LEU A 19 2.36 -5.17 -3.19
N GLY A 20 2.04 -4.11 -3.91
CA GLY A 20 0.86 -3.99 -4.77
C GLY A 20 -0.38 -3.42 -4.06
N THR A 21 -1.37 -3.07 -4.88
CA THR A 21 -2.66 -2.48 -4.47
C THR A 21 -3.86 -3.33 -4.90
N GLY A 22 -3.65 -4.63 -5.11
CA GLY A 22 -4.72 -5.58 -5.47
C GLY A 22 -5.54 -6.04 -4.27
N TRP A 23 -6.41 -7.03 -4.51
CA TRP A 23 -7.30 -7.63 -3.51
C TRP A 23 -6.63 -8.04 -2.20
N GLY A 24 -5.49 -8.74 -2.26
CA GLY A 24 -4.80 -9.21 -1.06
C GLY A 24 -4.30 -8.06 -0.19
N SER A 25 -3.71 -7.03 -0.81
CA SER A 25 -3.27 -5.81 -0.13
C SER A 25 -4.46 -5.06 0.48
N HIS A 26 -5.52 -4.86 -0.31
CA HIS A 26 -6.73 -4.16 0.12
C HIS A 26 -7.45 -4.86 1.28
N ALA A 27 -7.53 -6.19 1.26
CA ALA A 27 -8.11 -6.97 2.37
C ALA A 27 -7.21 -6.95 3.61
N PHE A 28 -5.89 -7.13 3.43
CA PHE A 28 -4.93 -7.12 4.53
C PHE A 28 -4.96 -5.80 5.30
N ILE A 29 -4.90 -4.67 4.60
CA ILE A 29 -4.83 -3.34 5.25
C ILE A 29 -6.09 -3.04 6.05
N LYS A 30 -7.26 -3.53 5.63
CA LYS A 30 -8.52 -3.39 6.38
C LYS A 30 -8.57 -4.21 7.67
N LEU A 31 -7.81 -5.31 7.75
CA LEU A 31 -7.81 -6.23 8.89
C LEU A 31 -6.59 -6.06 9.80
N ALA A 32 -5.53 -5.42 9.32
CA ALA A 32 -4.29 -5.25 10.06
C ALA A 32 -4.49 -4.33 11.29
N SER A 33 -3.94 -4.73 12.44
CA SER A 33 -3.89 -3.88 13.64
C SER A 33 -2.95 -2.71 13.40
N THR A 34 -3.52 -1.51 13.30
CA THR A 34 -2.80 -0.26 12.99
C THR A 34 -2.08 0.31 14.22
N TYR A 35 -2.44 -0.18 15.41
CA TYR A 35 -1.79 0.12 16.68
C TYR A 35 -0.41 -0.53 16.77
N ASP A 36 -0.24 -1.75 16.27
CA ASP A 36 1.01 -2.52 16.41
C ASP A 36 1.90 -2.44 15.17
N LEU A 37 1.29 -2.20 14.01
CA LEU A 37 1.95 -2.27 12.71
C LEU A 37 2.03 -0.90 12.04
N ARG A 38 3.21 -0.58 11.52
CA ARG A 38 3.41 0.52 10.57
C ARG A 38 3.31 -0.04 9.16
N ILE A 39 2.29 0.38 8.41
CA ILE A 39 2.00 -0.18 7.08
C ILE A 39 2.60 0.72 6.00
N VAL A 40 3.52 0.16 5.21
CA VAL A 40 4.09 0.82 4.04
C VAL A 40 3.69 0.03 2.80
N VAL A 41 3.09 0.69 1.83
CA VAL A 41 2.66 0.06 0.57
C VAL A 41 3.57 0.52 -0.57
N VAL A 42 4.01 -0.40 -1.42
CA VAL A 42 4.76 -0.11 -2.64
C VAL A 42 4.00 -0.67 -3.83
N SER A 43 3.64 0.18 -4.79
CA SER A 43 2.94 -0.26 -6.00
C SER A 43 3.18 0.72 -7.14
N PRO A 44 3.31 0.26 -8.39
CA PRO A 44 3.36 1.17 -9.55
C PRO A 44 2.02 1.86 -9.81
N VAL A 45 0.93 1.37 -9.20
CA VAL A 45 -0.44 1.88 -9.39
C VAL A 45 -1.00 2.33 -8.04
N ASN A 46 -1.59 3.53 -7.99
CA ASN A 46 -2.08 4.17 -6.76
C ASN A 46 -3.58 3.94 -6.45
N HIS A 47 -4.22 3.05 -7.20
CA HIS A 47 -5.62 2.67 -7.00
C HIS A 47 -5.75 1.15 -6.90
N PHE A 48 -6.84 0.74 -6.23
CA PHE A 48 -7.37 -0.62 -6.26
C PHE A 48 -8.34 -0.74 -7.45
N VAL A 49 -8.42 -1.93 -8.04
CA VAL A 49 -9.37 -2.26 -9.11
C VAL A 49 -10.27 -3.39 -8.63
N PHE A 50 -11.58 -3.18 -8.63
CA PHE A 50 -12.57 -4.23 -8.39
C PHE A 50 -12.68 -5.11 -9.64
N THR A 51 -11.73 -6.04 -9.76
CA THR A 51 -11.58 -6.91 -10.94
C THR A 51 -12.83 -7.69 -11.36
N PRO A 52 -13.80 -8.05 -10.47
CA PRO A 52 -15.04 -8.69 -10.92
C PRO A 52 -15.87 -7.86 -11.92
N MET A 53 -15.76 -6.53 -11.91
CA MET A 53 -16.48 -5.67 -12.87
C MET A 53 -15.72 -5.40 -14.17
N LEU A 54 -14.49 -5.89 -14.32
CA LEU A 54 -13.66 -5.59 -15.49
C LEU A 54 -14.30 -6.08 -16.80
N ALA A 55 -14.98 -7.24 -16.77
CA ALA A 55 -15.73 -7.75 -17.91
C ALA A 55 -16.84 -6.78 -18.34
N SER A 56 -17.58 -6.20 -17.39
CA SER A 56 -18.63 -5.22 -17.66
C SER A 56 -18.07 -3.90 -18.22
N ALA A 57 -16.86 -3.47 -17.81
CA ALA A 57 -16.21 -2.30 -18.43
C ALA A 57 -15.74 -2.57 -19.85
N ALA A 58 -15.21 -3.77 -20.12
CA ALA A 58 -14.73 -4.14 -21.45
C ALA A 58 -15.84 -4.08 -22.52
N VAL A 59 -17.09 -4.36 -22.11
CA VAL A 59 -18.28 -4.26 -22.98
C VAL A 59 -19.07 -2.95 -22.80
N GLY A 60 -18.54 -1.98 -22.06
CA GLY A 60 -19.13 -0.65 -21.90
C GLY A 60 -20.40 -0.60 -21.06
N THR A 61 -20.73 -1.66 -20.31
CA THR A 61 -21.89 -1.65 -19.39
C THR A 61 -21.65 -0.76 -18.17
N VAL A 62 -20.39 -0.62 -17.75
CA VAL A 62 -19.99 0.25 -16.63
C VAL A 62 -18.75 1.05 -17.02
N GLU A 63 -18.57 2.22 -16.41
CA GLU A 63 -17.38 3.03 -16.62
C GLU A 63 -16.19 2.43 -15.85
N TYR A 64 -14.99 2.42 -16.44
CA TYR A 64 -13.78 1.98 -15.75
C TYR A 64 -13.52 2.72 -14.43
N ARG A 65 -13.84 4.01 -14.35
CA ARG A 65 -13.64 4.79 -13.13
C ARG A 65 -14.52 4.33 -11.97
N SER A 66 -15.68 3.72 -12.25
CA SER A 66 -16.60 3.25 -11.21
C SER A 66 -16.16 1.95 -10.54
N MET A 67 -15.08 1.32 -11.01
CA MET A 67 -14.48 0.12 -10.39
C MET A 67 -13.08 0.37 -9.83
N THR A 68 -12.58 1.61 -9.93
CA THR A 68 -11.29 2.01 -9.37
C THR A 68 -11.47 2.80 -8.10
N GLU A 69 -10.67 2.49 -7.09
CA GLU A 69 -10.73 3.15 -5.79
C GLU A 69 -9.35 3.67 -5.38
N PRO A 70 -9.18 4.96 -5.06
CA PRO A 70 -7.88 5.48 -4.60
C PRO A 70 -7.42 4.77 -3.33
N ILE A 71 -6.20 4.22 -3.34
CA ILE A 71 -5.75 3.34 -2.25
C ILE A 71 -5.67 4.07 -0.90
N ARG A 72 -5.22 5.33 -0.92
CA ARG A 72 -5.07 6.16 0.29
C ARG A 72 -6.41 6.55 0.91
N VAL A 73 -7.44 6.73 0.08
CA VAL A 73 -8.78 7.10 0.54
C VAL A 73 -9.48 5.89 1.14
N THR A 74 -9.41 4.75 0.45
CA THR A 74 -10.09 3.52 0.88
C THR A 74 -9.37 2.77 1.99
N ASN A 75 -8.09 3.10 2.23
CA ASN A 75 -7.28 2.51 3.29
C ASN A 75 -6.59 3.64 4.08
N PRO A 76 -7.33 4.33 4.97
CA PRO A 76 -6.81 5.49 5.71
C PRO A 76 -5.69 5.13 6.69
N TYR A 77 -5.50 3.84 6.95
CA TYR A 77 -4.51 3.32 7.88
C TYR A 77 -3.12 3.05 7.28
N ILE A 78 -2.93 3.35 5.99
CA ILE A 78 -1.62 3.29 5.36
C ILE A 78 -0.77 4.45 5.90
N ASP A 79 0.35 4.15 6.54
CA ASP A 79 1.28 5.18 7.01
C ASP A 79 2.07 5.80 5.86
N ASN A 80 2.46 5.00 4.87
CA ASN A 80 3.16 5.50 3.69
C ASN A 80 2.83 4.68 2.43
N PHE A 81 2.78 5.35 1.29
CA PHE A 81 2.63 4.70 -0.01
C PHE A 81 3.69 5.24 -0.97
N VAL A 82 4.45 4.33 -1.57
CA VAL A 82 5.52 4.59 -2.54
C VAL A 82 5.04 4.15 -3.91
N GLU A 83 5.02 5.10 -4.85
CA GLU A 83 4.67 4.82 -6.23
C GLU A 83 5.90 4.32 -6.98
N GLY A 84 5.97 3.00 -7.15
CA GLY A 84 7.12 2.35 -7.75
C GLY A 84 6.98 0.85 -7.86
N ARG A 85 7.80 0.26 -8.72
CA ARG A 85 7.85 -1.17 -8.96
C ARG A 85 8.93 -1.80 -8.09
N ALA A 86 8.58 -2.85 -7.35
CA ALA A 86 9.56 -3.71 -6.71
C ALA A 86 10.36 -4.47 -7.78
N ILE A 87 11.69 -4.35 -7.75
CA ILE A 87 12.60 -4.98 -8.73
C ILE A 87 13.54 -6.02 -8.09
N GLY A 88 13.68 -6.02 -6.76
CA GLY A 88 14.51 -6.97 -6.05
C GLY A 88 14.15 -7.03 -4.57
N ILE A 89 14.31 -8.21 -3.97
CA ILE A 89 14.06 -8.45 -2.54
C ILE A 89 15.24 -9.20 -1.93
N ASP A 90 15.77 -8.65 -0.85
CA ASP A 90 16.78 -9.28 0.01
C ASP A 90 16.12 -9.59 1.36
N VAL A 91 15.73 -10.86 1.53
CA VAL A 91 15.00 -11.33 2.71
C VAL A 91 15.89 -11.35 3.96
N PRO A 92 17.15 -11.87 3.92
CA PRO A 92 18.06 -11.83 5.06
C PRO A 92 18.28 -10.42 5.61
N ASN A 93 18.50 -9.44 4.73
CA ASN A 93 18.76 -8.05 5.14
C ASN A 93 17.47 -7.22 5.26
N LYS A 94 16.31 -7.77 4.89
CA LYS A 94 15.00 -7.11 4.89
C LYS A 94 14.99 -5.83 4.04
N VAL A 95 15.65 -5.87 2.88
CA VAL A 95 15.75 -4.74 1.95
C VAL A 95 14.90 -5.02 0.71
N LEU A 96 14.15 -4.01 0.27
CA LEU A 96 13.44 -4.02 -1.01
C LEU A 96 14.04 -2.97 -1.93
N SER A 97 14.44 -3.38 -3.14
CA SER A 97 14.82 -2.46 -4.21
C SER A 97 13.59 -2.04 -4.99
N VAL A 98 13.37 -0.72 -5.08
CA VAL A 98 12.20 -0.14 -5.76
C VAL A 98 12.67 0.78 -6.89
N GLN A 99 12.11 0.58 -8.07
CA GLN A 99 12.22 1.53 -9.17
C GLN A 99 11.04 2.50 -9.08
N LEU A 100 11.31 3.79 -8.85
CA LEU A 100 10.27 4.81 -8.75
C LEU A 100 9.64 5.08 -10.12
N THR A 101 8.32 5.22 -10.16
CA THR A 101 7.58 5.51 -11.40
C THR A 101 7.93 6.90 -11.97
N SER A 102 8.40 7.84 -11.15
CA SER A 102 8.85 9.16 -11.62
C SER A 102 10.21 9.16 -12.33
N LEU A 103 10.94 8.04 -12.29
CA LEU A 103 12.29 7.88 -12.84
C LEU A 103 12.35 6.88 -14.00
N SER A 104 11.19 6.52 -14.57
CA SER A 104 11.04 5.61 -15.72
C SER A 104 10.69 6.34 -17.01
#